data_AF-A0A0A0KG51-F1
#
_entry.id   AF-A0A0A0KG51-F1
#
_cell.length_a   1.000
_cell.length_b   1.000
_cell.length_c   1.000
_cell.angle_alpha   90.00
_cell.angle_beta   90.00
_cell.angle_gamma   90.00
#
_symmetry.space_group_name_H-M   'P 1'
#
loop_
_entity.id
_entity.type
_entity.pdbx_description
1 polymer ?
#
loop_
_entity_poly.entity_id
_entity_poly.type
_entity_poly.pdbx_seq_one_letter_code
_entity_poly.pdbx_strand_id
1 'polypeptide(L)'
;MISVNDDQDLHFRKAEFDPENCPIDCSRPCEIVCPANAISLQEEALKELSQVAGVSGVLKGGVITERCYGCGRCSPVCPYDKINLVTYVRDAATTVKLIKRGDVDALEIHTNGRQTTYFQELWDKLGDSSKYLRLVAVSLPNIDRDLTVTTMKTMFAIMESQLHSLNLWQLDGRPMSGDIGRGATRETIAFAAQLALSNDRPPGFLQLAGGTNFHTVDGLKKERLFQSASTIKNSTIEELSSSSNALIGGIAYGGYARKIVGRVLSSMQTQNGDANIEDYPDYLLAALVEALTLVGTVKCYDPSLISSAKS
;
A
#
# COMPACT_ATOMS: atom_id res chain seq x y z
N MET A 1 5.59 -9.08 2.99
CA MET A 1 5.86 -7.78 3.62
C MET A 1 4.69 -7.45 4.53
N ILE A 2 4.94 -6.88 5.71
CA ILE A 2 3.90 -6.31 6.58
C ILE A 2 4.17 -4.82 6.79
N SER A 3 3.12 -4.05 7.01
CA SER A 3 3.21 -2.61 7.28
C SER A 3 2.81 -2.30 8.72
N VAL A 4 3.58 -1.43 9.37
CA VAL A 4 3.35 -0.90 10.72
C VAL A 4 3.51 0.62 10.72
N ASN A 5 3.08 1.27 11.79
CA ASN A 5 3.20 2.70 12.01
C ASN A 5 3.82 2.99 13.37
N ASP A 6 4.66 4.02 13.43
CA ASP A 6 5.30 4.47 14.67
C ASP A 6 4.34 5.27 15.58
N ASP A 7 3.40 5.99 14.98
CA ASP A 7 2.34 6.76 15.65
C ASP A 7 1.05 6.76 14.81
N GLN A 8 0.04 7.57 15.14
CA GLN A 8 -1.17 7.74 14.32
C GLN A 8 -0.82 8.11 12.88
N ASP A 9 -1.36 7.32 11.96
CA ASP A 9 -1.09 7.45 10.53
C ASP A 9 -2.38 7.20 9.73
N LEU A 10 -2.58 7.98 8.66
CA LEU A 10 -3.80 7.92 7.83
C LEU A 10 -3.91 6.64 6.99
N HIS A 11 -2.80 5.93 6.74
CA HIS A 11 -2.77 4.61 6.13
C HIS A 11 -3.23 3.52 7.11
N PHE A 12 -3.21 3.81 8.42
CA PHE A 12 -3.61 2.90 9.49
C PHE A 12 -4.93 3.34 10.09
N ARG A 13 -5.98 3.30 9.26
CA ARG A 13 -7.36 3.55 9.69
C ARG A 13 -8.31 2.50 9.16
N LYS A 14 -9.48 2.36 9.78
CA LYS A 14 -10.56 1.51 9.29
C LYS A 14 -11.88 2.27 9.35
N ALA A 15 -12.79 1.89 8.46
CA ALA A 15 -14.16 2.33 8.57
C ALA A 15 -14.81 1.66 9.79
N GLU A 16 -15.59 2.42 10.55
CA GLU A 16 -16.39 1.94 11.66
C GLU A 16 -17.75 2.64 11.63
N PHE A 17 -18.81 1.86 11.84
CA PHE A 17 -20.15 2.36 12.03
C PHE A 17 -20.99 1.30 12.72
N ASP A 18 -22.05 1.73 13.39
CA ASP A 18 -23.02 0.83 13.99
C ASP A 18 -24.09 0.46 12.94
N PRO A 19 -24.25 -0.82 12.59
CA PRO A 19 -25.24 -1.25 11.60
C PRO A 19 -26.68 -0.91 12.02
N GLU A 20 -26.99 -0.85 13.31
CA GLU A 20 -28.33 -0.52 13.82
C GLU A 20 -28.71 0.95 13.56
N ASN A 21 -27.70 1.80 13.36
CA ASN A 21 -27.87 3.22 13.03
C ASN A 21 -27.98 3.49 11.52
N CYS A 22 -27.92 2.45 10.68
CA CYS A 22 -28.09 2.57 9.24
C CYS A 22 -29.59 2.48 8.87
N PRO A 23 -30.17 3.48 8.20
CA PRO A 23 -31.57 3.42 7.78
C PRO A 23 -31.84 2.24 6.83
N ILE A 24 -32.96 1.55 6.99
CA ILE A 24 -33.35 0.39 6.17
C ILE A 24 -33.50 0.79 4.70
N ASP A 25 -34.01 2.01 4.45
CA ASP A 25 -34.20 2.60 3.13
C ASP A 25 -32.91 3.21 2.52
N CYS A 26 -31.78 3.09 3.21
CA CYS A 26 -30.49 3.50 2.67
C CYS A 26 -30.14 2.65 1.43
N SER A 27 -29.75 3.31 0.33
CA SER A 27 -29.27 2.65 -0.89
C SER A 27 -27.88 2.01 -0.78
N ARG A 28 -27.24 2.12 0.40
CA ARG A 28 -25.93 1.52 0.76
C ARG A 28 -24.82 1.76 -0.28
N PRO A 29 -24.58 3.01 -0.74
CA PRO A 29 -23.50 3.30 -1.69
C PRO A 29 -22.11 2.95 -1.15
N CYS A 30 -21.96 2.88 0.18
CA CYS A 30 -20.74 2.47 0.86
C CYS A 30 -20.33 1.01 0.56
N GLU A 31 -21.30 0.10 0.40
CA GLU A 31 -21.05 -1.30 0.01
C GLU A 31 -20.50 -1.37 -1.42
N ILE A 32 -21.14 -0.63 -2.33
CA ILE A 32 -20.81 -0.60 -3.76
C ILE A 32 -19.41 -0.01 -4.00
N VAL A 33 -19.06 1.07 -3.31
CA VAL A 33 -17.77 1.75 -3.53
C VAL A 33 -16.60 1.03 -2.85
N CYS A 34 -16.86 0.10 -1.92
CA CYS A 34 -15.83 -0.57 -1.13
C CYS A 34 -15.07 -1.59 -2.00
N PRO A 35 -13.81 -1.31 -2.38
CA PRO A 35 -13.10 -2.16 -3.35
C PRO A 35 -12.64 -3.52 -2.76
N ALA A 36 -12.84 -3.73 -1.46
CA ALA A 36 -12.49 -4.98 -0.79
C ALA A 36 -13.74 -5.74 -0.30
N ASN A 37 -14.94 -5.31 -0.68
CA ASN A 37 -16.22 -5.88 -0.20
C ASN A 37 -16.21 -6.06 1.33
N ALA A 38 -15.70 -5.03 2.02
CA ALA A 38 -15.49 -5.05 3.46
C ALA A 38 -16.68 -4.48 4.25
N ILE A 39 -17.80 -4.20 3.59
CA ILE A 39 -19.03 -3.74 4.24
C ILE A 39 -20.14 -4.69 3.79
N SER A 40 -20.86 -5.26 4.76
CA SER A 40 -21.98 -6.16 4.51
C SER A 40 -23.07 -5.90 5.54
N LEU A 41 -24.18 -5.32 5.11
CA LEU A 41 -25.40 -5.16 5.91
C LEU A 41 -26.48 -6.13 5.43
N GLN A 42 -26.95 -6.96 6.34
CA GLN A 42 -28.03 -7.91 6.09
C GLN A 42 -29.27 -7.48 6.87
N GLU A 43 -30.41 -7.55 6.20
CA GLU A 43 -31.71 -7.43 6.88
C GLU A 43 -32.00 -8.73 7.60
N GLU A 44 -32.17 -8.67 8.92
CA GLU A 44 -32.83 -9.75 9.62
C GLU A 44 -34.32 -9.67 9.34
N ALA A 45 -34.83 -10.57 8.53
CA ALA A 45 -36.25 -10.85 8.52
C ALA A 45 -36.61 -11.35 9.93
N LEU A 46 -37.42 -10.58 10.68
CA LEU A 46 -38.12 -11.11 11.84
C LEU A 46 -38.97 -12.27 11.36
N LYS A 47 -38.44 -13.49 11.45
CA LYS A 47 -39.22 -14.71 11.33
C LYS A 47 -40.09 -14.78 12.56
N GLU A 48 -41.36 -14.45 12.32
CA GLU A 48 -42.50 -14.69 13.19
C GLU A 48 -42.47 -13.92 14.51
N LEU A 49 -43.03 -12.70 14.49
CA LEU A 49 -44.18 -12.35 15.34
C LEU A 49 -44.63 -10.92 15.06
N SER A 50 -45.93 -10.81 14.78
CA SER A 50 -46.81 -9.64 14.97
C SER A 50 -47.06 -8.75 13.75
N GLN A 51 -48.29 -8.88 13.26
CA GLN A 51 -49.04 -7.96 12.39
C GLN A 51 -49.25 -6.59 13.03
N VAL A 52 -48.19 -5.88 13.42
CA VAL A 52 -48.26 -4.49 13.87
C VAL A 52 -47.37 -3.68 12.96
N ALA A 53 -47.99 -2.90 12.07
CA ALA A 53 -47.32 -1.99 11.17
C ALA A 53 -46.45 -1.01 11.98
N GLY A 54 -45.14 -1.07 11.81
CA GLY A 54 -44.21 -0.07 12.35
C GLY A 54 -42.93 -0.58 13.00
N VAL A 55 -42.64 -1.88 13.04
CA VAL A 55 -41.34 -2.36 13.55
C VAL A 55 -40.31 -2.26 12.43
N SER A 56 -39.49 -1.20 12.45
CA SER A 56 -38.27 -1.08 11.65
C SER A 56 -37.41 -2.32 11.83
N GLY A 57 -37.16 -3.05 10.75
CA GLY A 57 -36.17 -4.12 10.73
C GLY A 57 -34.80 -3.60 11.19
N VAL A 58 -34.10 -4.39 12.01
CA VAL A 58 -32.75 -4.06 12.45
C VAL A 58 -31.77 -4.63 11.42
N LEU A 59 -30.81 -3.81 10.97
CA LEU A 59 -29.71 -4.28 10.13
C LEU A 59 -28.62 -4.88 11.01
N LYS A 60 -28.10 -6.05 10.61
CA LYS A 60 -26.91 -6.65 11.22
C LYS A 60 -25.74 -6.71 10.24
N GLY A 61 -24.54 -6.90 10.79
CA GLY A 61 -23.29 -6.96 10.05
C GLY A 61 -22.44 -5.72 10.31
N GLY A 62 -21.96 -5.07 9.24
CA GLY A 62 -21.12 -3.88 9.32
C GLY A 62 -19.80 -4.06 8.57
N VAL A 63 -18.72 -3.53 9.14
CA VAL A 63 -17.39 -3.58 8.53
C VAL A 63 -16.68 -4.89 8.86
N ILE A 64 -16.28 -5.64 7.84
CA ILE A 64 -15.41 -6.80 7.95
C ILE A 64 -13.97 -6.30 8.08
N THR A 65 -13.49 -6.20 9.32
CA THR A 65 -12.20 -5.62 9.69
C THR A 65 -11.04 -6.21 8.89
N GLU A 66 -11.03 -7.51 8.63
CA GLU A 66 -9.96 -8.22 7.95
C GLU A 66 -9.84 -7.83 6.47
N ARG A 67 -10.97 -7.45 5.85
CA ARG A 67 -11.03 -6.99 4.45
C ARG A 67 -10.83 -5.47 4.33
N CYS A 68 -11.21 -4.71 5.37
CA CYS A 68 -11.11 -3.25 5.37
C CYS A 68 -9.66 -2.78 5.49
N TYR A 69 -9.11 -2.27 4.39
CA TYR A 69 -7.74 -1.73 4.36
C TYR A 69 -7.67 -0.20 4.54
N GLY A 70 -8.78 0.47 4.91
CA GLY A 70 -8.73 1.88 5.31
C GLY A 70 -8.74 2.92 4.20
N CYS A 71 -9.14 2.56 2.96
CA CYS A 71 -9.14 3.52 1.85
C CYS A 71 -10.02 4.76 2.04
N GLY A 72 -11.01 4.69 2.94
CA GLY A 72 -11.90 5.79 3.26
C GLY A 72 -12.94 6.13 2.18
N ARG A 73 -13.01 5.39 1.06
CA ARG A 73 -13.96 5.67 -0.04
C ARG A 73 -15.44 5.61 0.38
N CYS A 74 -15.75 4.82 1.40
CA CYS A 74 -17.10 4.67 1.93
C CYS A 74 -17.60 5.90 2.70
N SER A 75 -16.70 6.65 3.36
CA SER A 75 -17.06 7.81 4.19
C SER A 75 -17.75 8.93 3.39
N PRO A 76 -17.17 9.50 2.30
CA PRO A 76 -17.78 10.63 1.59
C PRO A 76 -19.04 10.28 0.80
N VAL A 77 -19.34 8.99 0.60
CA VAL A 77 -20.55 8.56 -0.13
C VAL A 77 -21.70 8.20 0.80
N CYS A 78 -21.49 8.18 2.12
CA CYS A 78 -22.55 7.85 3.07
C CYS A 78 -23.56 9.01 3.16
N PRO A 79 -24.83 8.84 2.75
CA PRO A 79 -25.79 9.93 2.72
C PRO A 79 -26.22 10.43 4.11
N TYR A 80 -25.94 9.64 5.15
CA TYR A 80 -26.31 9.94 6.55
C TYR A 80 -25.10 10.24 7.44
N ASP A 81 -23.90 10.31 6.86
CA ASP A 81 -22.65 10.61 7.57
C ASP A 81 -22.41 9.73 8.82
N LYS A 82 -22.67 8.42 8.68
CA LYS A 82 -22.58 7.45 9.79
C LYS A 82 -21.24 6.72 9.87
N ILE A 83 -20.38 6.89 8.87
CA ILE A 83 -19.12 6.14 8.75
C ILE A 83 -17.96 6.96 9.28
N ASN A 84 -17.42 6.50 10.40
CA ASN A 84 -16.20 7.05 10.99
C ASN A 84 -14.97 6.36 10.40
N LEU A 85 -13.86 7.09 10.33
CA LEU A 85 -12.55 6.53 9.99
C LEU A 85 -11.67 6.55 11.24
N VAL A 86 -11.54 5.40 11.89
CA VAL A 86 -10.84 5.26 13.17
C VAL A 86 -9.40 4.83 12.90
N THR A 87 -8.44 5.63 13.36
CA THR A 87 -7.01 5.32 13.28
C THR A 87 -6.61 4.30 14.33
N TYR A 88 -5.59 3.50 14.05
CA TYR A 88 -5.04 2.53 14.98
C TYR A 88 -3.53 2.45 14.84
N VAL A 89 -2.85 1.99 15.90
CA VAL A 89 -1.41 1.71 15.89
C VAL A 89 -1.23 0.20 15.92
N ARG A 90 -0.39 -0.34 15.04
CA ARG A 90 -0.08 -1.76 15.03
C ARG A 90 0.68 -2.14 16.29
N ASP A 91 0.23 -3.20 16.95
CA ASP A 91 0.90 -3.72 18.14
C ASP A 91 2.28 -4.31 17.79
N ALA A 92 3.32 -3.77 18.42
CA ALA A 92 4.69 -4.18 18.20
C ALA A 92 4.92 -5.64 18.66
N ALA A 93 4.30 -6.08 19.76
CA ALA A 93 4.49 -7.44 20.27
C ALA A 93 3.94 -8.50 19.30
N THR A 94 2.80 -8.24 18.69
CA THR A 94 2.21 -9.08 17.63
C THR A 94 3.08 -9.07 16.38
N THR A 95 3.60 -7.92 16.00
CA THR A 95 4.54 -7.77 14.86
C THR A 95 5.80 -8.61 15.07
N VAL A 96 6.41 -8.55 16.25
CA VAL A 96 7.59 -9.36 16.63
C VAL A 96 7.31 -10.86 16.49
N LYS A 97 6.13 -11.32 16.93
CA LYS A 97 5.74 -12.74 16.81
C LYS A 97 5.66 -13.18 15.35
N LEU A 98 5.10 -12.35 14.47
CA LEU A 98 5.01 -12.65 13.02
C LEU A 98 6.39 -12.71 12.37
N ILE A 99 7.27 -11.76 12.68
CA ILE A 99 8.63 -11.72 12.15
C ILE A 99 9.42 -12.97 12.60
N LYS A 100 9.35 -13.33 13.89
CA LYS A 100 10.05 -14.50 14.43
C LYS A 100 9.51 -15.84 13.94
N ARG A 101 8.23 -15.91 13.55
CA ARG A 101 7.63 -17.13 12.97
C ARG A 101 8.15 -17.38 11.55
N GLY A 102 8.68 -16.36 10.88
CA GLY A 102 9.27 -16.47 9.55
C GLY A 102 8.28 -16.30 8.40
N ASP A 103 7.04 -15.85 8.63
CA ASP A 103 6.09 -15.59 7.54
C ASP A 103 6.31 -14.23 6.87
N VAL A 104 7.27 -13.45 7.37
CA VAL A 104 7.47 -12.06 7.00
C VAL A 104 8.93 -11.82 6.66
N ASP A 105 9.20 -11.68 5.36
CA ASP A 105 10.53 -11.33 4.86
C ASP A 105 10.83 -9.83 4.90
N ALA A 106 9.81 -8.97 5.04
CA ALA A 106 9.97 -7.53 4.89
C ALA A 106 9.01 -6.75 5.79
N LEU A 107 9.51 -5.67 6.37
CA LEU A 107 8.75 -4.73 7.21
C LEU A 107 8.73 -3.35 6.55
N GLU A 108 7.56 -2.74 6.47
CA GLU A 108 7.38 -1.32 6.14
C GLU A 108 6.97 -0.57 7.41
N ILE A 109 7.69 0.49 7.74
CA ILE A 109 7.38 1.40 8.87
C ILE A 109 6.93 2.73 8.28
N HIS A 110 5.67 3.09 8.51
CA HIS A 110 5.15 4.42 8.23
C HIS A 110 5.49 5.37 9.36
N THR A 111 5.93 6.56 8.99
CA THR A 111 6.27 7.63 9.91
C THR A 111 5.80 8.98 9.39
N ASN A 112 5.35 9.85 10.31
CA ASN A 112 4.99 11.22 9.95
C ASN A 112 6.23 12.11 9.67
N GLY A 113 7.43 11.64 9.99
CA GLY A 113 8.71 12.29 9.73
C GLY A 113 8.98 13.59 10.50
N ARG A 114 8.10 13.98 11.44
CA ARG A 114 8.24 15.19 12.26
C ARG A 114 8.97 14.93 13.58
N GLN A 115 8.84 13.72 14.13
CA GLN A 115 9.46 13.30 15.37
C GLN A 115 10.01 11.88 15.22
N THR A 116 11.16 11.59 15.83
CA THR A 116 11.82 10.28 15.74
C THR A 116 11.69 9.46 17.02
N THR A 117 11.13 10.02 18.10
CA THR A 117 10.97 9.32 19.38
C THR A 117 10.07 8.09 19.25
N TYR A 118 8.90 8.23 18.62
CA TYR A 118 8.01 7.09 18.39
C TYR A 118 8.61 6.05 17.46
N PHE A 119 9.37 6.49 16.45
CA PHE A 119 10.12 5.61 15.57
C PHE A 119 11.14 4.77 16.35
N GLN A 120 11.89 5.43 17.26
CA GLN A 120 12.85 4.75 18.13
C GLN A 120 12.15 3.76 19.07
N GLU A 121 11.05 4.15 19.72
CA GLU A 121 10.29 3.25 20.58
C GLU A 121 9.77 2.02 19.83
N LEU A 122 9.27 2.19 18.61
CA LEU A 122 8.85 1.08 17.77
C LEU A 122 10.04 0.17 17.43
N TRP A 123 11.15 0.75 16.98
CA TRP A 123 12.35 0.01 16.61
C TRP A 123 12.92 -0.79 17.79
N ASP A 124 13.01 -0.17 18.97
CA ASP A 124 13.48 -0.81 20.20
C ASP A 124 12.56 -1.97 20.61
N LYS A 125 11.24 -1.83 20.45
CA LYS A 125 10.26 -2.91 20.70
C LYS A 125 10.40 -4.06 19.70
N LEU A 126 10.76 -3.78 18.45
CA LEU A 126 11.08 -4.83 17.48
C LEU A 126 12.36 -5.58 17.88
N GLY A 127 13.37 -4.85 18.36
CA GLY A 127 14.65 -5.37 18.84
C GLY A 127 15.25 -6.41 17.89
N ASP A 128 15.78 -7.50 18.46
CA ASP A 128 16.44 -8.58 17.71
C ASP A 128 15.54 -9.33 16.72
N SER A 129 14.23 -9.05 16.64
CA SER A 129 13.41 -9.65 15.59
C SER A 129 13.77 -9.11 14.19
N SER A 130 14.32 -7.90 14.09
CA SER A 130 14.72 -7.29 12.82
C SER A 130 15.71 -8.15 12.02
N LYS A 131 16.52 -8.99 12.68
CA LYS A 131 17.49 -9.88 12.03
C LYS A 131 16.87 -10.97 11.14
N TYR A 132 15.58 -11.26 11.31
CA TYR A 132 14.86 -12.23 10.47
C TYR A 132 14.32 -11.58 9.19
N LEU A 133 14.37 -10.26 9.08
CA LEU A 133 13.92 -9.54 7.90
C LEU A 133 15.01 -9.52 6.83
N ARG A 134 14.59 -9.55 5.57
CA ARG A 134 15.42 -9.37 4.37
C ARG A 134 15.38 -7.92 3.87
N LEU A 135 14.35 -7.17 4.25
CA LEU A 135 14.15 -5.77 3.89
C LEU A 135 13.44 -5.02 5.02
N VAL A 136 13.96 -3.85 5.38
CA VAL A 136 13.23 -2.84 6.15
C VAL A 136 13.01 -1.65 5.24
N ALA A 137 11.76 -1.23 5.14
CA ALA A 137 11.35 -0.05 4.42
C ALA A 137 10.82 1.00 5.38
N VAL A 138 11.24 2.25 5.20
CA VAL A 138 10.72 3.40 5.95
C VAL A 138 9.98 4.31 4.98
N SER A 139 8.66 4.41 5.19
CA SER A 139 7.73 5.22 4.41
C SER A 139 7.57 6.58 5.07
N LEU A 140 7.98 7.64 4.37
CA LEU A 140 7.98 9.01 4.89
C LEU A 140 7.41 10.03 3.87
N PRO A 141 6.67 11.04 4.36
CA PRO A 141 6.11 12.08 3.51
C PRO A 141 7.16 13.09 3.04
N ASN A 142 6.81 13.86 2.01
CA ASN A 142 7.57 15.05 1.65
C ASN A 142 7.23 16.20 2.61
N ILE A 143 8.16 16.58 3.49
CA ILE A 143 7.95 17.65 4.47
C ILE A 143 8.65 18.93 4.01
N ASP A 144 9.97 18.95 4.16
CA ASP A 144 10.89 19.99 3.71
C ASP A 144 12.21 19.31 3.35
N ARG A 145 13.01 19.87 2.44
CA ARG A 145 14.22 19.22 1.93
C ARG A 145 15.22 18.87 3.02
N ASP A 146 15.64 19.87 3.78
CA ASP A 146 16.75 19.71 4.71
C ASP A 146 16.28 18.95 5.95
N LEU A 147 15.02 19.18 6.34
CA LEU A 147 14.39 18.43 7.42
C LEU A 147 14.22 16.95 7.05
N THR A 148 13.77 16.62 5.84
CA THR A 148 13.59 15.22 5.43
C THR A 148 14.92 14.46 5.46
N VAL A 149 15.99 15.02 4.88
CA VAL A 149 17.32 14.36 4.91
C VAL A 149 17.81 14.19 6.34
N THR A 150 17.66 15.22 7.19
CA THR A 150 18.05 15.16 8.60
C THR A 150 17.26 14.10 9.38
N THR A 151 15.95 14.01 9.17
CA THR A 151 15.08 12.99 9.76
C THR A 151 15.50 11.60 9.30
N MET A 152 15.75 11.39 8.00
CA MET A 152 16.23 10.11 7.48
C MET A 152 17.56 9.70 8.13
N LYS A 153 18.51 10.63 8.30
CA LYS A 153 19.80 10.33 8.97
C LYS A 153 19.59 9.92 10.42
N THR A 154 18.72 10.61 11.15
CA THR A 154 18.39 10.27 12.54
C THR A 154 17.75 8.88 12.64
N MET A 155 16.76 8.58 11.78
CA MET A 155 16.14 7.25 11.72
C MET A 155 17.14 6.16 11.34
N PHE A 156 18.04 6.44 10.39
CA PHE A 156 19.09 5.50 10.03
C PHE A 156 20.02 5.21 11.20
N ALA A 157 20.46 6.23 11.94
CA ALA A 157 21.31 6.06 13.11
C ALA A 157 20.64 5.22 14.21
N ILE A 158 19.32 5.33 14.38
CA ILE A 158 18.53 4.47 15.28
C ILE A 158 18.60 3.02 14.82
N MET A 159 18.44 2.77 13.51
CA MET A 159 18.37 1.41 12.95
C MET A 159 19.73 0.74 12.78
N GLU A 160 20.77 1.51 12.44
CA GLU A 160 22.02 1.02 11.85
C GLU A 160 22.66 -0.13 12.62
N SER A 161 22.67 -0.06 13.96
CA SER A 161 23.30 -1.08 14.81
C SER A 161 22.63 -2.46 14.74
N GLN A 162 21.35 -2.52 14.38
CA GLN A 162 20.53 -3.73 14.33
C GLN A 162 19.98 -4.02 12.92
N LEU A 163 20.36 -3.23 11.92
CA LEU A 163 19.89 -3.36 10.56
C LEU A 163 20.76 -4.34 9.77
N HIS A 164 20.37 -5.61 9.76
CA HIS A 164 21.06 -6.68 9.01
C HIS A 164 20.52 -6.90 7.59
N SER A 165 19.56 -6.07 7.17
CA SER A 165 18.75 -6.29 5.98
C SER A 165 18.87 -5.12 5.00
N LEU A 166 18.30 -5.25 3.80
CA LEU A 166 18.27 -4.15 2.85
C LEU A 166 17.45 -2.97 3.43
N ASN A 167 17.97 -1.76 3.28
CA ASN A 167 17.24 -0.54 3.65
C ASN A 167 16.55 0.08 2.42
N LEU A 168 15.27 0.39 2.54
CA LEU A 168 14.46 1.01 1.51
C LEU A 168 13.76 2.27 2.04
N TRP A 169 14.01 3.40 1.41
CA TRP A 169 13.28 4.64 1.69
C TRP A 169 12.12 4.76 0.71
N GLN A 170 10.90 4.63 1.24
CA GLN A 170 9.66 4.76 0.47
C GLN A 170 9.17 6.20 0.51
N LEU A 171 9.22 6.83 -0.66
CA LEU A 171 8.85 8.23 -0.85
C LEU A 171 7.34 8.32 -0.97
N ASP A 172 6.69 8.50 0.17
CA ASP A 172 5.24 8.48 0.32
C ASP A 172 4.64 9.87 0.11
N GLY A 173 4.87 10.38 -1.12
CA GLY A 173 4.59 11.75 -1.59
C GLY A 173 3.60 12.56 -0.77
N ARG A 174 2.35 12.68 -1.24
CA ARG A 174 1.26 13.34 -0.51
C ARG A 174 0.33 12.27 0.07
N PRO A 175 0.13 12.22 1.40
CA PRO A 175 -0.72 11.22 2.03
C PRO A 175 -2.14 11.20 1.47
N MET A 176 -2.65 9.98 1.21
CA MET A 176 -4.02 9.59 0.82
C MET A 176 -5.05 10.72 0.59
N SER A 177 -4.87 11.52 -0.45
CA SER A 177 -5.78 12.62 -0.83
C SER A 177 -7.01 12.14 -1.62
N GLY A 178 -7.06 10.86 -1.98
CA GLY A 178 -8.04 10.31 -2.93
C GLY A 178 -7.72 10.64 -4.40
N ASP A 179 -6.80 11.56 -4.68
CA ASP A 179 -6.31 11.85 -6.03
C ASP A 179 -5.34 10.75 -6.48
N ILE A 180 -5.76 9.97 -7.46
CA ILE A 180 -4.94 8.95 -8.14
C ILE A 180 -4.46 9.44 -9.52
N GLY A 181 -4.69 10.72 -9.83
CA GLY A 181 -4.43 11.35 -11.11
C GLY A 181 -3.01 11.90 -11.25
N ARG A 182 -2.84 12.75 -12.28
CA ARG A 182 -1.54 13.28 -12.69
C ARG A 182 -0.88 14.20 -11.66
N GLY A 183 -1.68 14.88 -10.83
CA GLY A 183 -1.20 15.80 -9.79
C GLY A 183 -0.35 15.08 -8.75
N ALA A 184 -0.92 14.04 -8.13
CA ALA A 184 -0.23 13.20 -7.15
C ALA A 184 1.10 12.63 -7.67
N THR A 185 1.17 12.19 -8.93
CA THR A 185 2.40 11.64 -9.52
C THR A 185 3.50 12.68 -9.69
N ARG A 186 3.16 13.92 -10.03
CA ARG A 186 4.15 15.00 -10.19
C ARG A 186 4.83 15.32 -8.87
N GLU A 187 4.07 15.38 -7.77
CA GLU A 187 4.61 15.68 -6.44
C GLU A 187 5.60 14.60 -5.98
N THR A 188 5.25 13.32 -6.14
CA THR A 188 6.15 12.22 -5.78
C THR A 188 7.42 12.21 -6.63
N ILE A 189 7.33 12.52 -7.94
CA ILE A 189 8.53 12.60 -8.79
C ILE A 189 9.42 13.78 -8.37
N ALA A 190 8.84 14.93 -8.04
CA ALA A 190 9.61 16.07 -7.56
C ALA A 190 10.33 15.75 -6.23
N PHE A 191 9.64 15.04 -5.33
CA PHE A 191 10.24 14.55 -4.09
C PHE A 191 11.41 13.59 -4.34
N ALA A 192 11.22 12.65 -5.28
CA ALA A 192 12.26 11.72 -5.72
C ALA A 192 13.47 12.44 -6.32
N ALA A 193 13.26 13.43 -7.20
CA ALA A 193 14.33 14.23 -7.80
C ALA A 193 15.15 14.95 -6.74
N GLN A 194 14.47 15.53 -5.75
CA GLN A 194 15.10 16.22 -4.63
C GLN A 194 16.04 15.32 -3.82
N LEU A 195 15.57 14.13 -3.44
CA LEU A 195 16.38 13.20 -2.64
C LEU A 195 17.48 12.52 -3.45
N ALA A 196 17.21 12.19 -4.71
CA ALA A 196 18.18 11.60 -5.62
C ALA A 196 19.43 12.48 -5.83
N LEU A 197 19.26 13.80 -5.80
CA LEU A 197 20.34 14.78 -5.96
C LEU A 197 21.06 15.12 -4.65
N SER A 198 20.58 14.62 -3.50
CA SER A 198 21.21 14.89 -2.21
C SER A 198 22.38 13.92 -1.96
N ASN A 199 23.58 14.47 -1.78
CA ASN A 199 24.77 13.70 -1.40
C ASN A 199 24.83 13.37 0.09
N ASP A 200 23.98 13.98 0.93
CA ASP A 200 23.99 13.83 2.38
C ASP A 200 22.94 12.84 2.91
N ARG A 201 22.21 12.17 2.02
CA ARG A 201 21.20 11.17 2.40
C ARG A 201 21.85 9.92 3.02
N PRO A 202 21.20 9.26 3.98
CA PRO A 202 21.72 8.01 4.54
C PRO A 202 21.67 6.88 3.50
N PRO A 203 22.42 5.78 3.74
CA PRO A 203 22.38 4.58 2.90
C PRO A 203 20.97 4.02 2.72
N GLY A 204 20.72 3.43 1.55
CA GLY A 204 19.46 2.78 1.20
C GLY A 204 18.97 3.09 -0.21
N PHE A 205 18.11 2.22 -0.72
CA PHE A 205 17.44 2.40 -2.00
C PHE A 205 16.30 3.41 -1.87
N LEU A 206 16.01 4.16 -2.93
CA LEU A 206 14.83 5.02 -2.99
C LEU A 206 13.73 4.33 -3.80
N GLN A 207 12.49 4.33 -3.30
CA GLN A 207 11.33 3.84 -4.05
C GLN A 207 10.20 4.85 -3.97
N LEU A 208 9.53 5.13 -5.10
CA LEU A 208 8.31 5.92 -5.08
C LEU A 208 7.17 5.05 -4.57
N ALA A 209 6.45 5.50 -3.54
CA ALA A 209 5.36 4.73 -2.92
C ALA A 209 4.02 5.49 -2.85
N GLY A 210 4.05 6.82 -2.78
CA GLY A 210 2.85 7.66 -2.81
C GLY A 210 2.49 8.14 -4.22
N GLY A 211 1.20 8.23 -4.57
CA GLY A 211 0.75 8.89 -5.81
C GLY A 211 1.20 8.22 -7.13
N THR A 212 1.60 6.96 -7.10
CA THR A 212 2.12 6.23 -8.27
C THR A 212 1.00 5.71 -9.17
N ASN A 213 1.15 5.89 -10.48
CA ASN A 213 0.21 5.46 -11.52
C ASN A 213 0.90 5.29 -12.89
N PHE A 214 0.14 5.17 -13.98
CA PHE A 214 0.71 4.98 -15.32
C PHE A 214 1.60 6.13 -15.81
N HIS A 215 1.49 7.33 -15.24
CA HIS A 215 2.36 8.46 -15.60
C HIS A 215 3.72 8.40 -14.91
N THR A 216 3.91 7.55 -13.90
CA THR A 216 5.11 7.58 -13.04
C THR A 216 6.38 7.26 -13.80
N VAL A 217 6.39 6.20 -14.62
CA VAL A 217 7.58 5.81 -15.38
C VAL A 217 8.00 6.89 -16.38
N ASP A 218 7.05 7.42 -17.16
CA ASP A 218 7.32 8.50 -18.10
C ASP A 218 7.84 9.76 -17.41
N GLY A 219 7.30 10.07 -16.23
CA GLY A 219 7.75 11.19 -15.43
C GLY A 219 9.18 10.99 -14.89
N LEU A 220 9.51 9.82 -14.36
CA LEU A 220 10.88 9.53 -13.91
C LEU A 220 11.89 9.53 -15.07
N LYS A 221 11.50 9.07 -16.26
CA LYS A 221 12.33 9.14 -17.48
C LYS A 221 12.62 10.60 -17.87
N LYS A 222 11.62 11.48 -17.80
CA LYS A 222 11.79 12.92 -18.08
C LYS A 222 12.77 13.59 -17.13
N GLU A 223 12.71 13.23 -15.85
CA GLU A 223 13.64 13.73 -14.82
C GLU A 223 14.99 12.98 -14.81
N ARG A 224 15.21 12.03 -15.74
CA ARG A 224 16.43 11.20 -15.82
C ARG A 224 16.73 10.41 -14.53
N LEU A 225 15.69 10.13 -13.74
CA LEU A 225 15.76 9.34 -12.51
C LEU A 225 15.59 7.85 -12.75
N PHE A 226 15.21 7.46 -13.97
CA PHE A 226 14.94 6.09 -14.36
C PHE A 226 15.88 5.64 -15.48
N GLN A 227 16.74 4.66 -15.19
CA GLN A 227 17.48 3.95 -16.23
C GLN A 227 16.74 2.65 -16.54
N SER A 228 16.30 2.49 -17.78
CA SER A 228 15.83 1.19 -18.27
C SER A 228 17.07 0.32 -18.55
N ALA A 229 17.01 -0.96 -18.18
CA ALA A 229 18.09 -1.95 -18.34
C ALA A 229 18.46 -2.29 -19.80
N SER A 230 18.29 -1.35 -20.74
CA SER A 230 18.47 -1.56 -22.17
C SER A 230 19.93 -1.51 -22.65
N THR A 231 20.92 -1.23 -21.79
CA THR A 231 22.30 -0.96 -22.26
C THR A 231 23.40 -1.73 -21.54
N ILE A 232 23.09 -2.87 -20.89
CA ILE A 232 24.13 -3.72 -20.30
C ILE A 232 23.99 -5.14 -20.82
N LYS A 233 24.47 -5.39 -22.05
CA LYS A 233 24.68 -6.77 -22.54
C LYS A 233 26.12 -7.25 -22.38
N ASN A 234 27.10 -6.39 -22.04
CA ASN A 234 28.51 -6.72 -22.19
C ASN A 234 29.47 -6.35 -21.03
N SER A 235 29.01 -5.95 -19.83
CA SER A 235 29.95 -5.72 -18.72
C SER A 235 29.95 -6.88 -17.72
N THR A 236 31.18 -7.30 -17.40
CA THR A 236 31.51 -8.31 -16.39
C THR A 236 31.06 -7.86 -14.99
N ILE A 237 30.72 -8.84 -14.16
CA ILE A 237 30.10 -8.71 -12.82
C ILE A 237 30.86 -7.74 -11.89
N GLU A 238 32.16 -7.52 -12.09
CA GLU A 238 32.99 -6.63 -11.26
C GLU A 238 32.82 -5.13 -11.59
N GLU A 239 32.42 -4.75 -12.81
CA GLU A 239 32.21 -3.35 -13.21
C GLU A 239 30.84 -2.77 -12.78
N LEU A 240 29.93 -3.61 -12.29
CA LEU A 240 28.62 -3.19 -11.76
C LEU A 240 28.71 -2.41 -10.43
N SER A 241 29.87 -2.44 -9.77
CA SER A 241 30.09 -1.71 -8.51
C SER A 241 30.38 -0.22 -8.71
N SER A 242 30.76 0.21 -9.92
CA SER A 242 31.18 1.60 -10.22
C SER A 242 30.38 2.29 -11.33
N SER A 243 29.47 1.59 -12.01
CA SER A 243 28.69 2.11 -13.13
C SER A 243 27.27 2.53 -12.71
N SER A 244 27.13 3.81 -12.36
CA SER A 244 25.93 4.64 -12.56
C SER A 244 24.56 4.04 -12.17
N ASN A 245 24.43 3.65 -10.90
CA ASN A 245 23.20 3.21 -10.24
C ASN A 245 21.98 4.06 -10.62
N ALA A 246 20.87 3.41 -10.99
CA ALA A 246 19.58 4.10 -11.08
C ALA A 246 19.32 4.85 -9.75
N LEU A 247 19.07 6.15 -9.84
CA LEU A 247 18.85 7.01 -8.67
C LEU A 247 17.62 6.59 -7.85
N ILE A 248 16.71 5.85 -8.49
CA ILE A 248 15.51 5.25 -7.93
C ILE A 248 15.57 3.74 -8.14
N GLY A 249 15.46 2.99 -7.03
CA GLY A 249 15.51 1.52 -6.99
C GLY A 249 14.18 0.83 -7.30
N GLY A 250 13.06 1.57 -7.36
CA GLY A 250 11.78 0.99 -7.79
C GLY A 250 10.57 1.90 -7.63
N ILE A 251 9.40 1.35 -7.97
CA ILE A 251 8.09 1.98 -7.83
C ILE A 251 7.16 0.98 -7.14
N ALA A 252 6.51 1.39 -6.06
CA ALA A 252 5.42 0.65 -5.44
C ALA A 252 4.08 1.17 -5.98
N TYR A 253 3.24 0.29 -6.51
CA TYR A 253 1.91 0.62 -6.99
C TYR A 253 0.86 0.11 -6.00
N GLY A 254 0.23 1.03 -5.27
CA GLY A 254 -0.87 0.72 -4.35
C GLY A 254 -2.23 0.72 -5.03
N GLY A 255 -2.98 1.81 -4.85
CA GLY A 255 -4.35 1.95 -5.36
C GLY A 255 -4.47 1.79 -6.89
N TYR A 256 -3.44 2.16 -7.65
CA TYR A 256 -3.43 2.00 -9.10
C TYR A 256 -3.34 0.52 -9.52
N ALA A 257 -2.50 -0.30 -8.86
CA ALA A 257 -2.45 -1.74 -9.12
C ALA A 257 -3.79 -2.40 -8.79
N ARG A 258 -4.42 -2.02 -7.67
CA ARG A 258 -5.77 -2.51 -7.32
C ARG A 258 -6.82 -2.15 -8.37
N LYS A 259 -6.74 -0.96 -8.98
CA LYS A 259 -7.65 -0.57 -10.07
C LYS A 259 -7.50 -1.45 -11.30
N ILE A 260 -6.27 -1.85 -11.62
CA ILE A 260 -5.96 -2.68 -12.79
C ILE A 260 -6.41 -4.12 -12.53
N VAL A 261 -5.88 -4.76 -11.48
CA VAL A 261 -6.17 -6.16 -11.14
C VAL A 261 -7.61 -6.35 -10.65
N GLY A 262 -8.16 -5.36 -9.96
CA GLY A 262 -9.51 -5.39 -9.40
C GLY A 262 -10.60 -5.60 -10.43
N ARG A 263 -10.41 -5.19 -11.70
CA ARG A 263 -11.38 -5.47 -12.77
C ARG A 263 -11.57 -6.96 -13.00
N VAL A 264 -10.46 -7.71 -13.00
CA VAL A 264 -10.46 -9.16 -13.17
C VAL A 264 -11.12 -9.82 -11.96
N LEU A 265 -10.74 -9.38 -10.75
CA LEU A 265 -11.33 -9.88 -9.49
C LEU A 265 -12.85 -9.62 -9.41
N SER A 266 -13.32 -8.41 -9.74
CA SER A 266 -14.75 -8.09 -9.72
C SER A 266 -15.54 -8.90 -10.76
N SER A 267 -14.96 -9.14 -11.95
CA SER A 267 -15.58 -10.00 -12.95
C SER A 267 -15.70 -11.44 -12.46
N MET A 268 -14.65 -11.97 -11.81
CA MET A 268 -14.66 -13.32 -11.24
C MET A 268 -15.72 -13.44 -10.14
N GLN A 269 -15.77 -12.47 -9.23
CA GLN A 269 -16.71 -12.44 -8.10
C GLN A 269 -18.17 -12.36 -8.56
N THR A 270 -18.45 -11.61 -9.62
CA THR A 270 -19.80 -11.50 -10.18
C THR A 270 -20.31 -12.84 -10.70
N GLN A 271 -19.42 -13.70 -11.21
CA GLN A 271 -19.78 -15.00 -11.78
C GLN A 271 -19.74 -16.14 -10.76
N ASN A 272 -18.84 -16.06 -9.77
CA ASN A 272 -18.52 -17.18 -8.89
C ASN A 272 -18.66 -16.87 -7.38
N GLY A 273 -19.09 -15.66 -7.02
CA GLY A 273 -19.17 -15.23 -5.62
C GLY A 273 -17.80 -14.94 -4.99
N ASP A 274 -17.75 -14.96 -3.65
CA ASP A 274 -16.52 -14.76 -2.87
C ASP A 274 -15.64 -16.03 -2.91
N ALA A 275 -14.96 -16.25 -4.04
CA ALA A 275 -14.05 -17.38 -4.24
C ALA A 275 -12.58 -16.94 -4.34
N ASN A 276 -11.65 -17.86 -4.10
CA ASN A 276 -10.22 -17.60 -4.22
C ASN A 276 -9.81 -17.59 -5.70
N ILE A 277 -8.96 -16.65 -6.11
CA ILE A 277 -8.55 -16.53 -7.51
C ILE A 277 -7.71 -17.73 -7.96
N GLU A 278 -7.02 -18.37 -7.03
CA GLU A 278 -6.22 -19.57 -7.23
C GLU A 278 -7.05 -20.76 -7.72
N ASP A 279 -8.36 -20.77 -7.45
CA ASP A 279 -9.28 -21.81 -7.92
C ASP A 279 -9.74 -21.59 -9.37
N TYR A 280 -9.42 -20.44 -9.98
CA TYR A 280 -9.81 -20.08 -11.35
C TYR A 280 -8.61 -19.68 -12.21
N PRO A 281 -7.93 -20.65 -12.84
CA PRO A 281 -6.70 -20.42 -13.60
C PRO A 281 -6.80 -19.29 -14.64
N ASP A 282 -7.93 -19.19 -15.36
CA ASP A 282 -8.13 -18.17 -16.40
C ASP A 282 -8.15 -16.74 -15.81
N TYR A 283 -8.82 -16.55 -14.68
CA TYR A 283 -8.84 -15.26 -13.98
C TYR A 283 -7.48 -14.95 -13.35
N LEU A 284 -6.81 -15.94 -12.77
CA LEU A 284 -5.45 -15.79 -12.25
C LEU A 284 -4.49 -15.34 -13.34
N LEU A 285 -4.56 -15.97 -14.51
CA LEU A 285 -3.72 -15.65 -15.66
C LEU A 285 -4.02 -14.25 -16.20
N ALA A 286 -5.29 -13.87 -16.33
CA ALA A 286 -5.69 -12.52 -16.72
C ALA A 286 -5.18 -11.45 -15.74
N ALA A 287 -5.32 -11.69 -14.42
CA ALA A 287 -4.80 -10.81 -13.38
C ALA A 287 -3.27 -10.69 -13.45
N LEU A 288 -2.57 -11.80 -13.72
CA LEU A 288 -1.12 -11.81 -13.88
C LEU A 288 -0.67 -11.00 -15.11
N VAL A 289 -1.35 -11.14 -16.26
CA VAL A 289 -1.03 -10.37 -17.48
C VAL A 289 -1.20 -8.86 -17.24
N GLU A 290 -2.27 -8.47 -16.57
CA GLU A 290 -2.52 -7.06 -16.19
C GLU A 290 -1.45 -6.54 -15.22
N ALA A 291 -1.07 -7.34 -14.21
CA ALA A 291 -0.01 -6.99 -13.28
C ALA A 291 1.38 -6.89 -13.95
N LEU A 292 1.69 -7.81 -14.89
CA LEU A 292 2.92 -7.76 -15.68
C LEU A 292 2.94 -6.49 -16.52
N THR A 293 1.87 -6.15 -17.21
CA THR A 293 1.80 -4.92 -18.02
C THR A 293 2.16 -3.68 -17.20
N LEU A 294 1.76 -3.62 -15.93
CA LEU A 294 2.15 -2.55 -15.01
C LEU A 294 3.64 -2.60 -14.66
N VAL A 295 4.14 -3.74 -14.17
CA VAL A 295 5.52 -3.89 -13.69
C VAL A 295 6.54 -3.83 -14.84
N GLY A 296 6.14 -4.15 -16.08
CA GLY A 296 7.00 -4.18 -17.26
C GLY A 296 7.50 -2.85 -17.75
N THR A 297 6.74 -1.82 -17.42
CA THR A 297 7.19 -0.45 -17.62
C THR A 297 8.44 -0.13 -16.77
N VAL A 298 8.66 -0.90 -15.70
CA VAL A 298 9.76 -0.74 -14.73
C VAL A 298 10.85 -1.80 -14.92
N LYS A 299 10.46 -3.08 -15.06
CA LYS A 299 11.38 -4.23 -15.21
C LYS A 299 11.29 -4.78 -16.63
N CYS A 300 12.43 -5.06 -17.27
CA CYS A 300 12.42 -5.82 -18.52
C CYS A 300 12.00 -7.27 -18.21
N TYR A 301 10.96 -7.77 -18.87
CA TYR A 301 10.62 -9.18 -18.92
C TYR A 301 10.61 -9.68 -20.36
N ASP A 302 10.75 -10.99 -20.53
CA ASP A 302 10.57 -11.63 -21.82
C ASP A 302 9.10 -11.52 -22.26
N PRO A 303 8.78 -10.84 -23.38
CA PRO A 303 7.43 -10.74 -23.90
C PRO A 303 6.79 -12.11 -24.22
N SER A 304 7.59 -13.16 -24.40
CA SER A 304 7.12 -14.53 -24.66
C SER A 304 6.18 -15.03 -23.55
N LEU A 305 6.43 -14.64 -22.30
CA LEU A 305 5.62 -14.99 -21.13
C LEU A 305 4.17 -14.50 -21.22
N ILE A 306 3.92 -13.39 -21.91
CA ILE A 306 2.57 -12.83 -22.12
C ILE A 306 1.87 -13.53 -23.29
N SER A 307 2.62 -13.96 -24.31
CA SER A 307 2.05 -14.66 -25.47
C SER A 307 1.58 -16.07 -25.15
N SER A 308 2.30 -16.81 -24.31
CA SER A 308 1.92 -18.14 -23.84
C SER A 308 0.79 -18.13 -22.81
N ALA A 309 0.49 -16.97 -22.22
CA ALA A 309 -0.62 -16.77 -21.28
C ALA A 309 -1.96 -16.47 -21.98
N LYS A 310 -1.96 -16.27 -23.30
CA LYS A 310 -3.17 -15.94 -24.08
C LYS A 310 -3.59 -17.05 -25.05
N SER A 311 -2.84 -18.16 -25.08
CA SER A 311 -3.08 -19.36 -25.89
C SER A 311 -3.61 -20.48 -25.01
#